data_AF-A0A9X1BB79-F1
#
_entry.id   AF-A0A9X1BB79-F1
#
_cell.length_a   1.000
_cell.length_b   1.000
_cell.length_c   1.000
_cell.angle_alpha   90.00
_cell.angle_beta   90.00
_cell.angle_gamma   90.00
#
_symmetry.space_group_name_H-M   'P 1'
#
loop_
_entity.id
_entity.type
_entity.pdbx_description
1 polymer ?
#
loop_
_entity_poly.entity_id
_entity_poly.type
_entity_poly.pdbx_seq_one_letter_code
_entity_poly.pdbx_strand_id
1 'polypeptide(L)' 'MRIHHGPGYRVYFMQRELEIVILLAGGDKSTQRQDIDAALRLARQLKEANQ' A
#
# COMPACT_ATOMS: atom_id res chain seq x y z
N MET A 1 2.03 -8.73 -2.86
CA MET A 1 2.34 -9.16 -4.25
C MET A 1 3.53 -8.34 -4.74
N ARG A 2 4.59 -8.95 -5.29
CA ARG A 2 5.75 -8.23 -5.82
C ARG A 2 5.81 -8.46 -7.33
N ILE A 3 5.61 -7.40 -8.13
CA ILE A 3 5.62 -7.49 -9.60
C ILE A 3 7.07 -7.36 -10.06
N HIS A 4 7.57 -8.37 -10.77
CA HIS A 4 8.98 -8.48 -11.20
C HIS A 4 9.23 -7.91 -12.61
N HIS A 5 8.53 -6.85 -13.02
CA HIS A 5 8.63 -6.27 -14.36
C HIS A 5 8.71 -4.72 -14.29
N GLY A 6 9.62 -4.09 -15.05
CA GLY A 6 9.90 -2.64 -14.99
C GLY A 6 10.79 -2.22 -13.81
N PRO A 7 10.99 -0.90 -13.54
CA PRO A 7 11.93 -0.37 -12.54
C PRO A 7 11.64 -0.73 -11.06
N GLY A 8 10.83 -1.76 -10.79
CA GLY A 8 10.62 -2.31 -9.45
C GLY A 8 9.64 -1.49 -8.62
N TYR A 9 8.48 -1.14 -9.19
CA TYR A 9 7.41 -0.48 -8.45
C TYR A 9 6.88 -1.36 -7.31
N ARG A 10 6.71 -0.76 -6.13
CA ARG A 10 6.02 -1.37 -4.99
C ARG A 10 4.63 -0.77 -4.90
N VAL A 11 3.62 -1.63 -4.94
CA VAL A 11 2.22 -1.24 -4.75
C VAL A 11 1.74 -1.86 -3.45
N TYR A 12 1.24 -1.02 -2.54
CA TYR A 12 0.54 -1.48 -1.34
C TYR A 12 -0.96 -1.35 -1.60
N PHE A 13 -1.72 -2.36 -1.23
CA PHE A 13 -3.16 -2.35 -1.38
C PHE A 13 -3.80 -3.08 -0.21
N MET A 14 -5.06 -2.77 0.03
CA MET A 14 -5.92 -3.52 0.94
C MET A 14 -7.18 -3.94 0.21
N GLN A 15 -7.69 -5.12 0.55
CA GLN A 15 -8.97 -5.60 0.05
C GLN A 15 -10.04 -5.38 1.12
N ARG A 16 -11.18 -4.83 0.71
CA ARG A 16 -12.38 -4.71 1.54
C ARG A 16 -13.54 -5.33 0.79
N GLU A 17 -13.96 -6.51 1.22
CA GLU A 17 -14.96 -7.33 0.53
C GLU A 17 -14.61 -7.51 -0.97
N LEU A 18 -15.38 -6.86 -1.85
CA LEU A 18 -15.25 -6.89 -3.30
C LEU A 18 -14.46 -5.68 -3.86
N GLU A 19 -14.03 -4.75 -3.01
CA GLU A 19 -13.28 -3.56 -3.40
C GLU A 19 -11.79 -3.70 -3.12
N ILE A 20 -10.96 -3.25 -4.07
CA ILE A 20 -9.50 -3.14 -3.91
C ILE A 20 -9.15 -1.67 -3.74
N VAL A 21 -8.55 -1.33 -2.61
CA VAL A 21 -8.04 0.02 -2.34
C VAL A 21 -6.53 0.02 -2.56
N ILE A 22 -6.09 0.77 -3.58
CA ILE A 22 -4.67 0.99 -3.86
C ILE A 22 -4.19 2.14 -2.99
N LEU A 23 -3.22 1.85 -2.12
CA LEU A 23 -2.51 2.86 -1.35
C LEU A 23 -1.37 3.36 -2.25
N LEU A 24 -1.47 4.60 -2.71
CA LEU A 24 -0.48 5.27 -3.57
C LEU A 24 0.81 5.61 -2.81
N ALA A 25 1.35 4.64 -2.06
CA ALA A 25 2.66 4.69 -1.44
C ALA A 25 3.60 3.80 -2.27
N GLY A 26 4.72 4.34 -2.72
CA GLY A 26 5.67 3.58 -3.52
C GLY A 26 6.92 4.39 -3.82
N GLY A 27 7.99 4.10 -3.08
CA GLY A 27 9.33 4.58 -3.34
C GLY A 27 10.28 3.47 -3.81
N ASP A 28 11.56 3.81 -3.91
CA ASP A 28 12.62 2.87 -4.24
C ASP A 28 12.94 1.89 -3.07
N LYS A 29 13.96 1.03 -3.24
CA LYS A 29 14.29 0.01 -2.23
C LYS A 29 14.75 0.59 -0.90
N SER A 30 15.31 1.79 -0.88
CA SER A 30 15.82 2.44 0.34
C SER A 30 14.68 2.94 1.24
N THR A 31 13.52 3.24 0.66
CA THR A 31 12.35 3.79 1.36
C THR A 31 11.26 2.75 1.66
N GLN A 32 11.47 1.50 1.23
CA GLN A 32 10.50 0.39 1.39
C GLN A 32 9.93 0.26 2.81
N ARG A 33 10.75 0.42 3.85
CA ARG A 33 10.27 0.30 5.24
C ARG A 33 9.33 1.45 5.63
N GLN A 34 9.67 2.66 5.22
CA GLN A 34 8.85 3.85 5.47
C GLN A 34 7.52 3.76 4.71
N ASP A 35 7.55 3.23 3.47
CA ASP A 35 6.35 3.02 2.66
C ASP A 35 5.41 1.97 3.29
N ILE A 36 5.97 0.88 3.85
CA ILE A 36 5.18 -0.13 4.58
C ILE A 36 4.48 0.51 5.78
N ASP A 37 5.21 1.30 6.57
CA ASP A 37 4.64 1.96 7.75
C ASP A 37 3.55 2.97 7.36
N ALA A 38 3.75 3.71 6.26
CA ALA A 38 2.75 4.62 5.72
C ALA A 38 1.50 3.89 5.23
N ALA A 39 1.66 2.80 4.48
CA ALA A 39 0.55 1.98 4.01
C ALA A 39 -0.27 1.40 5.17
N LEU A 40 0.38 0.93 6.24
CA LEU A 40 -0.30 0.44 7.44
C LEU A 40 -1.09 1.54 8.16
N ARG A 41 -0.54 2.76 8.27
CA ARG A 41 -1.25 3.90 8.85
C ARG A 41 -2.49 4.26 8.03
N LEU A 42 -2.35 4.38 6.72
CA LEU A 42 -3.46 4.68 5.81
C LEU A 42 -4.55 3.60 5.86
N ALA A 43 -4.16 2.32 5.90
CA ALA A 43 -5.11 1.23 6.02
C ALA A 43 -5.92 1.26 7.32
N ARG A 44 -5.32 1.71 8.44
CA ARG A 44 -6.04 1.89 9.71
C ARG A 44 -7.02 3.05 9.62
N GLN A 45 -6.59 4.21 9.12
CA GLN A 45 -7.45 5.38 8.93
C GLN A 45 -8.65 5.07 8.03
N LEU A 46 -8.44 4.33 6.94
CA LEU A 46 -9.51 3.93 6.03
C LEU A 46 -10.50 2.96 6.65
N LYS A 47 -10.09 2.13 7.61
CA LYS A 47 -11.01 1.28 8.37
C LYS A 47 -11.87 2.09 9.32
N GLU A 48 -11.28 3.05 10.02
CA GLU A 48 -11.98 3.92 10.98
C GLU A 48 -12.95 4.89 10.30
N ALA A 49 -12.56 5.48 9.16
CA ALA A 49 -13.40 6.45 8.44
C ALA A 49 -14.63 5.83 7.74
N ASN A 50 -14.72 4.50 7.69
CA ASN A 50 -15.82 3.77 7.05
C ASN A 50 -16.59 2.89 8.06
N GLN A 51 -16.42 3.13 9.36
CA GLN A 51 -17.33 2.67 10.43
C GLN A 51 -18.40 3.72 10.69
#